data_AF-A0A1W9VW41-F1
#
_entry.id   AF-A0A1W9VW41-F1
#
_cell.length_a   1.000
_cell.length_b   1.000
_cell.length_c   1.000
_cell.angle_alpha   90.00
_cell.angle_beta   90.00
_cell.angle_gamma   90.00
#
_symmetry.space_group_name_H-M   'P 1'
#
loop_
_entity.id
_entity.type
_entity.pdbx_description
1 polymer ?
#
loop_
_entity_poly.entity_id
_entity_poly.type
_entity_poly.pdbx_seq_one_letter_code
_entity_poly.pdbx_strand_id
1 'polypeptide(L)' 'KRVEKFIGDSDDKLLSILVIKNKIGTFGLIVNKFYKNIDISVKPVPPQLSSIKLINGVSIMGDGNVVLMINTDEIV' A
#
# COMPACT_ATOMS: atom_id res chain seq x y z
N LYS A 1 -13.30 2.60 -6.34
CA LYS A 1 -12.08 3.33 -6.75
C LYS A 1 -11.42 2.52 -7.87
N ARG A 2 -11.42 2.99 -9.12
CA ARG A 2 -10.90 2.25 -10.28
C ARG A 2 -9.39 2.48 -10.37
N VAL A 3 -8.60 1.40 -10.38
CA VAL A 3 -7.14 1.47 -10.57
C VAL A 3 -6.89 1.15 -12.04
N GLU A 4 -6.44 2.13 -12.81
CA GLU A 4 -6.10 1.95 -14.23
C GLU A 4 -4.61 1.62 -14.34
N LYS A 5 -4.31 0.51 -15.02
CA LYS A 5 -2.94 0.03 -15.24
C LYS A 5 -2.43 0.63 -16.54
N PHE A 6 -1.48 1.55 -16.45
CA PHE A 6 -0.74 2.04 -17.61
C PHE A 6 0.38 1.05 -17.95
N ILE A 7 0.42 0.58 -19.20
CA ILE A 7 1.46 -0.29 -19.75
C ILE A 7 2.26 0.58 -20.73
N GLY A 8 3.51 0.88 -20.40
CA GLY A 8 4.48 1.46 -21.34
C GLY A 8 4.99 0.41 -22.31
N ASP A 9 5.53 0.83 -23.44
CA ASP A 9 6.11 -0.04 -24.47
C ASP A 9 7.60 0.31 -24.66
N SER A 10 8.39 -0.71 -25.06
CA SER A 10 9.84 -0.70 -25.39
C SER A 10 10.85 -0.71 -24.22
N ASP A 11 11.48 -1.88 -23.97
CA ASP A 11 12.71 -2.24 -23.19
C ASP A 11 13.02 -1.58 -21.82
N ASP A 12 12.28 -0.57 -21.41
CA ASP A 12 12.30 -0.01 -20.06
C ASP A 12 11.37 -0.83 -19.17
N LYS A 13 11.92 -1.37 -18.06
CA LYS A 13 11.12 -2.08 -17.05
C LYS A 13 9.93 -1.22 -16.64
N LEU A 14 8.72 -1.70 -16.91
CA LEU A 14 7.49 -1.01 -16.55
C LEU A 14 7.41 -0.79 -15.04
N LEU A 15 7.32 0.48 -14.65
CA LEU A 15 7.10 0.88 -13.27
C LEU A 15 5.61 0.77 -12.93
N SER A 16 5.30 0.06 -11.86
CA SER A 16 3.95 0.05 -11.30
C SER A 16 3.80 1.25 -10.35
N ILE A 17 2.83 2.12 -10.62
CA ILE A 17 2.59 3.33 -9.81
C ILE A 17 1.16 3.32 -9.27
N LEU A 18 1.01 3.43 -7.96
CA LEU A 18 -0.26 3.62 -7.28
C LEU A 18 -0.53 5.11 -7.13
N VAL A 19 -1.53 5.63 -7.85
CA VAL A 19 -1.95 7.04 -7.73
C VAL A 19 -2.90 7.20 -6.54
N ILE A 20 -2.51 8.04 -5.58
CA ILE A 20 -3.23 8.29 -4.33
C ILE A 20 -3.67 9.75 -4.33
N LYS A 21 -4.96 9.97 -4.07
CA LYS A 21 -5.53 11.29 -3.75
C LYS A 21 -5.98 11.27 -2.29
N ASN A 22 -5.43 12.17 -1.50
CA ASN A 22 -5.76 12.36 -0.08
C ASN A 22 -5.95 13.85 0.24
N LYS A 23 -5.92 14.23 1.53
CA LYS A 23 -6.08 15.62 1.98
C LYS A 23 -4.92 16.54 1.57
N ILE A 24 -3.73 15.98 1.37
CA ILE A 24 -2.49 16.72 1.09
C ILE A 24 -2.33 16.97 -0.41
N GLY A 25 -2.90 16.10 -1.25
CA GLY A 25 -2.90 16.29 -2.70
C GLY A 25 -3.05 14.98 -3.47
N THR A 26 -2.48 14.96 -4.67
CA THR A 26 -2.38 13.76 -5.52
C THR A 26 -0.92 13.44 -5.77
N PHE A 27 -0.50 12.22 -5.44
CA PHE A 27 0.86 11.74 -5.66
C PHE A 27 0.86 10.27 -6.11
N GLY A 28 1.99 9.82 -6.67
CA GLY A 28 2.21 8.44 -7.09
C GLY A 28 3.15 7.71 -6.15
N LEU A 29 2.79 6.49 -5.74
CA LEU A 29 3.66 5.57 -5.02
C LEU A 29 4.17 4.49 -5.98
N ILE A 30 5.49 4.45 -6.20
CA ILE A 30 6.10 3.39 -7.01
C ILE A 30 6.10 2.10 -6.19
N VAL A 31 5.57 1.03 -6.78
CA VAL A 31 5.48 -0.30 -6.17
C VAL A 31 6.08 -1.34 -7.09
N ASN A 32 6.49 -2.48 -6.52
CA ASN A 32 6.98 -3.59 -7.31
C ASN A 32 5.83 -4.30 -8.06
N LYS A 33 4.71 -4.55 -7.37
CA LYS A 33 3.58 -5.32 -7.92
C LYS A 33 2.28 -5.00 -7.19
N PHE A 34 1.19 -5.05 -7.94
CA PHE A 34 -0.17 -5.05 -7.37
C PHE A 34 -0.64 -6.47 -7.08
N TYR A 35 -1.12 -6.68 -5.86
CA TYR A 35 -1.83 -7.90 -5.47
C TYR A 35 -3.34 -7.75 -5.71
N LYS A 36 -4.07 -8.87 -5.76
CA LYS A 36 -5.54 -8.85 -5.83
C LYS A 36 -6.12 -8.25 -4.55
N ASN A 37 -7.34 -7.73 -4.63
CA ASN A 37 -8.08 -7.35 -3.42
C ASN A 37 -8.24 -8.59 -2.53
N ILE A 38 -7.93 -8.43 -1.25
CA ILE A 38 -8.05 -9.48 -0.23
C ILE A 38 -8.87 -8.93 0.93
N ASP A 39 -9.73 -9.78 1.49
CA ASP A 39 -10.40 -9.49 2.76
C ASP A 39 -9.45 -9.86 3.90
N ILE A 40 -9.15 -8.90 4.78
CA ILE A 40 -8.16 -9.05 5.85
C ILE A 40 -8.78 -8.64 7.18
N SER A 41 -8.49 -9.39 8.25
CA SER A 41 -8.85 -9.01 9.61
C SER A 41 -7.74 -8.14 10.20
N VAL A 42 -8.06 -6.89 10.52
CA VAL A 42 -7.08 -5.94 11.04
C VAL A 42 -6.88 -6.15 12.54
N LYS A 43 -5.62 -6.33 12.94
CA LYS A 43 -5.20 -6.33 14.34
C LYS A 43 -4.61 -4.97 14.71
N PRO A 44 -4.74 -4.55 15.98
CA PRO A 44 -4.12 -3.32 16.45
C PRO A 44 -2.60 -3.37 16.28
N VAL A 45 -2.00 -2.21 16.04
CA VAL A 45 -0.55 -2.06 15.90
C VAL A 45 0.11 -2.41 17.24
N PRO A 46 1.08 -3.35 17.26
CA PRO A 46 1.82 -3.67 18.47
C PRO A 46 2.51 -2.42 19.06
N PRO A 47 2.65 -2.32 20.40
CA PRO A 47 3.27 -1.15 21.04
C PRO A 47 4.65 -0.79 20.48
N GLN A 48 5.41 -1.79 20.03
CA GLN A 48 6.74 -1.64 19.44
C GLN A 48 6.71 -0.86 18.11
N LEU A 49 5.59 -0.85 17.40
CA LEU A 49 5.39 -0.13 16.14
C LEU A 49 4.57 1.16 16.32
N SER A 50 4.19 1.50 17.56
CA SER A 50 3.30 2.64 17.85
C SER A 50 3.89 4.01 17.47
N SER A 51 5.22 4.14 17.41
CA SER A 51 5.91 5.36 17.00
C SER A 51 5.88 5.60 15.48
N ILE A 52 5.53 4.59 14.69
CA ILE A 52 5.54 4.64 13.23
C ILE A 52 4.16 5.06 12.73
N LYS A 53 3.94 6.37 12.59
CA LYS A 53 2.65 6.95 12.13
C LYS A 53 2.17 6.42 10.77
N LEU A 54 3.11 5.99 9.93
CA LEU A 54 2.83 5.42 8.62
C LEU A 54 2.03 4.10 8.70
N ILE A 55 2.07 3.38 9.83
CA ILE A 55 1.43 2.08 10.00
C ILE A 55 0.23 2.23 10.94
N ASN A 56 -0.97 1.91 10.48
CA ASN A 56 -2.20 2.02 11.28
C ASN A 56 -2.85 0.67 11.62
N GLY A 57 -2.29 -0.43 11.14
CA GLY A 57 -2.77 -1.77 11.43
C GLY A 57 -1.81 -2.84 10.95
N VAL A 58 -1.96 -4.03 11.51
CA VAL A 58 -1.22 -5.22 11.08
C VAL A 58 -2.21 -6.36 10.88
N SER A 59 -1.91 -7.29 9.99
CA SER A 59 -2.70 -8.51 9.84
C SER A 59 -1.81 -9.69 9.52
N ILE A 60 -2.32 -10.88 9.80
CA ILE A 60 -1.69 -12.15 9.46
C ILE A 60 -2.56 -12.81 8.40
N MET A 61 -1.98 -13.07 7.24
CA MET A 61 -2.61 -13.78 6.14
C MET A 61 -2.77 -15.28 6.48
N GLY A 62 -3.61 -15.99 5.73
CA GLY A 62 -3.85 -17.43 5.95
C GLY A 62 -2.62 -18.32 5.75
N ASP A 63 -1.60 -17.82 5.06
CA ASP A 63 -0.29 -18.45 4.85
C ASP A 63 0.74 -18.08 5.93
N GLY A 64 0.35 -17.29 6.94
CA GLY A 64 1.22 -16.82 8.00
C GLY A 64 2.02 -15.55 7.68
N ASN A 65 1.93 -15.03 6.45
CA ASN A 65 2.61 -13.79 6.10
C ASN A 65 1.98 -12.59 6.81
N VAL A 66 2.81 -11.67 7.27
CA VAL A 66 2.36 -10.44 7.93
C VAL A 66 2.22 -9.34 6.88
N VAL A 67 1.09 -8.64 6.93
CA VAL A 67 0.84 -7.44 6.11
C VAL A 67 0.65 -6.22 7.01
N LEU A 68 1.17 -5.09 6.56
CA LEU A 68 1.05 -3.80 7.23
C LEU A 68 0.02 -2.96 6.49
N MET A 69 -0.89 -2.34 7.23
CA MET A 69 -1.76 -1.32 6.69
C MET A 69 -1.05 0.03 6.74
N ILE A 70 -0.93 0.65 5.57
CA ILE A 70 -0.27 1.94 5.39
C ILE A 70 -1.29 3.06 5.44
N ASN A 71 -1.04 4.05 6.28
CA ASN A 71 -1.81 5.29 6.31
C ASN A 71 -1.35 6.21 5.18
N THR A 72 -2.19 6.36 4.15
CA THR A 72 -1.85 7.19 2.98
C THR A 72 -1.75 8.69 3.29
N ASP A 73 -2.30 9.14 4.42
CA ASP A 73 -2.22 10.53 4.85
C ASP A 73 -0.86 10.88 5.48
N GLU A 74 -0.04 9.88 5.81
CA GLU A 74 1.27 10.05 6.49
C GLU A 74 2.45 9.67 5.57
N ILE A 75 2.22 9.48 4.26
CA ILE A 75 3.27 9.11 3.29
C ILE A 75 4.14 10.31 2.89
N VAL A 76 3.58 11.53 2.90
CA VAL A 76 4.20 12.77 2.40
C VAL A 76 4.17 13.84 3.47
#